data_AF-A0A1A7GWT8-F1
#
_entry.id   AF-A0A1A7GWT8-F1
#
_cell.length_a   1.000
_cell.length_b   1.000
_cell.length_c   1.000
_cell.angle_alpha   90.00
_cell.angle_beta   90.00
_cell.angle_gamma   90.00
#
_symmetry.space_group_name_H-M   'P 1'
#
loop_
_entity.id
_entity.type
_entity.pdbx_description
1 polymer ?
#
loop_
_entity_poly.entity_id
_entity_poly.type
_entity_poly.pdbx_seq_one_letter_code
_entity_poly.pdbx_strand_id
1 'polypeptide(L)'
;MERRLPLPDARRAARHWRRTRPFWAGLLLVLGGAELLLVPLSPLTILVSLGLGGIAAIGIGLALIVAGLFLWFLPHTRHYVSVNALLLSVLSFVATNLGGFLVGMGLGIAGSAMGFAWTPAREPEPGPPEPRDGRGTRTLAAALPVALLLALGGRAGVERAVVERAPGPGAVAVPRVPPTVTTTLFAPNGFLLAGVRTVPSAGGPVKVMVLRMASASLTDYRLRTHDGHGELALSADTLDLSGEVTLYLTRFSGCLEGVLCLTFTPDRLPVPPVVPPFVFMTRVSAEQALVTSDSIVAGGLRLEAS
;
A
#
# COMPACT_ATOMS: atom_id res chain seq x y z
N MET A 1 4.72 -24.49 61.41
CA MET A 1 5.28 -23.48 60.48
C MET A 1 4.56 -23.61 59.14
N GLU A 2 3.40 -22.97 59.00
CA GLU A 2 2.63 -22.97 57.74
C GLU A 2 3.17 -21.87 56.82
N ARG A 3 3.90 -22.26 55.76
CA ARG A 3 4.29 -21.35 54.68
C ARG A 3 3.05 -21.01 53.85
N ARG A 4 2.41 -19.88 54.12
CA ARG A 4 1.46 -19.26 53.18
C ARG A 4 2.20 -18.91 51.90
N LEU A 5 1.96 -19.65 50.82
CA LEU A 5 2.46 -19.36 49.48
C LEU A 5 1.79 -18.06 48.95
N PRO A 6 2.53 -16.99 48.59
CA PRO A 6 1.99 -15.66 48.26
C PRO A 6 1.34 -15.52 46.86
N LEU A 7 1.20 -16.61 46.12
CA LEU A 7 0.74 -16.62 44.72
C LEU A 7 -0.78 -16.49 44.48
N PRO A 8 -1.70 -16.94 45.37
CA PRO A 8 -3.14 -16.83 45.15
C PRO A 8 -3.61 -15.37 45.06
N ASP A 9 -3.05 -14.51 45.91
CA ASP A 9 -3.45 -13.11 46.06
C ASP A 9 -2.98 -12.27 44.87
N ALA A 10 -1.75 -12.47 44.38
CA ALA A 10 -1.25 -11.80 43.19
C ALA A 10 -2.06 -12.15 41.93
N ARG A 11 -2.47 -13.42 41.76
CA ARG A 11 -3.32 -13.84 40.63
C ARG A 11 -4.74 -13.29 40.73
N ARG A 12 -5.27 -13.09 41.94
CA ARG A 12 -6.58 -12.47 42.16
C ARG A 12 -6.52 -10.96 41.91
N ALA A 13 -5.48 -10.28 42.41
CA ALA A 13 -5.22 -8.86 42.17
C ALA A 13 -5.02 -8.56 40.68
N ALA A 14 -4.24 -9.39 39.95
CA ALA A 14 -4.05 -9.23 38.51
C ALA A 14 -5.35 -9.46 37.72
N ARG A 15 -6.19 -10.43 38.12
CA ARG A 15 -7.50 -10.65 37.49
C ARG A 15 -8.48 -9.52 37.78
N HIS A 16 -8.44 -8.97 38.99
CA HIS A 16 -9.23 -7.81 39.36
C HIS A 16 -8.79 -6.58 38.55
N TRP A 17 -7.48 -6.31 38.47
CA TRP A 17 -6.90 -5.21 37.69
C TRP A 17 -7.20 -5.31 36.18
N ARG A 18 -7.14 -6.52 35.60
CA ARG A 18 -7.54 -6.75 34.19
C ARG A 18 -9.03 -6.55 33.93
N ARG A 19 -9.88 -6.60 34.97
CA ARG A 19 -11.34 -6.38 34.87
C ARG A 19 -11.73 -4.93 35.13
N THR A 20 -10.95 -4.20 35.92
CA THR A 20 -11.20 -2.78 36.23
C THR A 20 -10.62 -1.81 35.21
N ARG A 21 -9.86 -2.30 34.20
CA ARG A 21 -9.24 -1.47 33.16
C ARG A 21 -9.46 -2.05 31.76
N PRO A 22 -9.42 -1.24 30.69
CA PRO A 22 -9.51 -1.69 29.30
C PRO A 22 -8.21 -2.40 28.86
N PHE A 23 -7.86 -3.50 29.53
CA PHE A 23 -6.58 -4.20 29.36
C PHE A 23 -6.38 -4.70 27.93
N TRP A 24 -7.41 -5.35 27.38
CA TRP A 24 -7.37 -5.90 26.02
C TRP A 24 -7.28 -4.82 24.94
N ALA A 25 -7.90 -3.66 25.17
CA ALA A 25 -7.77 -2.51 24.27
C ALA A 25 -6.33 -2.02 24.22
N GLY A 26 -5.70 -1.81 25.38
CA GLY A 26 -4.30 -1.41 25.46
C GLY A 26 -3.35 -2.46 24.87
N LEU A 27 -3.60 -3.74 25.12
CA LEU A 27 -2.78 -4.83 24.58
C LEU A 27 -2.80 -4.88 23.05
N LEU A 28 -3.97 -4.77 22.42
CA LEU A 28 -4.06 -4.77 20.96
C LEU A 28 -3.38 -3.55 20.34
N LEU A 29 -3.52 -2.37 20.97
CA LEU A 29 -2.84 -1.15 20.50
C LEU A 29 -1.31 -1.27 20.58
N VAL A 30 -0.79 -1.82 21.67
CA VAL A 30 0.65 -2.06 21.83
C VAL A 30 1.14 -3.09 20.82
N LEU A 31 0.41 -4.18 20.61
CA LEU A 31 0.76 -5.19 19.61
C LEU A 31 0.72 -4.62 18.19
N GLY A 32 -0.31 -3.85 17.85
CA GLY A 32 -0.43 -3.21 16.54
C GLY A 32 0.68 -2.20 16.28
N GLY A 33 1.02 -1.38 17.28
CA GLY A 33 2.15 -0.45 17.19
C GLY A 33 3.52 -1.14 17.16
N ALA A 34 3.70 -2.25 17.89
CA ALA A 34 4.92 -3.04 17.85
C ALA A 34 5.12 -3.72 16.50
N GLU A 35 4.05 -4.23 15.89
CA GLU A 35 4.08 -4.77 14.53
C GLU A 35 4.50 -3.71 13.50
N LEU A 36 3.94 -2.48 13.62
CA LEU A 36 4.33 -1.32 12.83
C LEU A 36 5.82 -0.97 12.96
N LEU A 37 6.43 -1.22 14.12
CA LEU A 37 7.85 -0.99 14.37
C LEU A 37 8.76 -2.16 13.96
N LEU A 38 8.23 -3.39 13.90
CA LEU A 38 9.03 -4.59 13.62
C LEU A 38 9.57 -4.64 12.19
N VAL A 39 8.84 -4.09 11.23
CA VAL A 39 9.21 -4.12 9.80
C VAL A 39 10.27 -3.09 9.42
N PRO A 40 10.27 -1.82 9.90
CA PRO A 40 11.38 -0.91 9.65
C PRO A 40 12.70 -1.33 10.35
N LEU A 41 12.68 -2.35 11.23
CA LEU A 41 13.89 -2.97 11.79
C LEU A 41 14.52 -4.04 10.86
N SER A 42 13.88 -4.36 9.73
CA SER A 42 14.49 -5.10 8.63
C SER A 42 15.50 -4.20 7.89
N PRO A 43 16.51 -4.75 7.16
CA PRO A 43 17.79 -4.09 6.88
C PRO A 43 17.63 -2.65 6.38
N LEU A 44 18.53 -1.75 6.81
CA LEU A 44 18.54 -0.30 6.56
C LEU A 44 18.16 0.13 5.13
N THR A 45 18.41 -0.74 4.15
CA THR A 45 17.97 -0.64 2.75
C THR A 45 16.46 -0.41 2.61
N ILE A 46 15.61 -1.11 3.37
CA ILE A 46 14.14 -0.98 3.32
C ILE A 46 13.68 0.36 3.90
N LEU A 47 14.37 0.87 4.92
CA LEU A 47 14.06 2.17 5.52
C LEU A 47 14.40 3.33 4.57
N VAL A 48 15.48 3.20 3.79
CA VAL A 48 15.85 4.16 2.73
C VAL A 48 14.88 4.07 1.54
N SER A 49 14.39 2.88 1.20
CA SER A 49 13.41 2.67 0.12
C SER A 49 11.97 3.06 0.48
N LEU A 50 11.59 3.08 1.76
CA LEU A 50 10.25 3.51 2.22
C LEU A 50 10.05 5.04 2.25
N GLY A 51 11.14 5.81 2.18
CA GLY A 51 11.10 7.28 2.17
C GLY A 51 10.26 7.87 3.32
N LEU A 52 9.40 8.86 3.00
CA LEU A 52 8.54 9.53 3.97
C LEU A 52 7.55 8.57 4.68
N GLY A 53 7.13 7.48 4.01
CA GLY A 53 6.16 6.53 4.55
C GLY A 53 6.71 5.67 5.69
N GLY A 54 8.01 5.36 5.67
CA GLY A 54 8.67 4.63 6.76
C GLY A 54 8.79 5.47 8.03
N ILE A 55 9.10 6.75 7.90
CA ILE A 55 9.14 7.69 9.03
C ILE A 55 7.75 7.85 9.64
N ALA A 56 6.71 7.95 8.80
CA ALA A 56 5.32 8.00 9.25
C ALA A 56 4.92 6.71 9.99
N ALA A 57 5.32 5.52 9.50
CA ALA A 57 5.04 4.24 10.17
C ALA A 57 5.65 4.17 11.59
N ILE A 58 6.88 4.65 11.75
CA ILE A 58 7.56 4.70 13.06
C ILE A 58 6.81 5.63 14.02
N GLY A 59 6.46 6.84 13.56
CA GLY A 59 5.72 7.80 14.37
C GLY A 59 4.35 7.28 14.79
N ILE A 60 3.61 6.68 13.86
CA ILE A 60 2.29 6.10 14.12
C ILE A 60 2.40 4.88 15.06
N GLY A 61 3.38 4.00 14.86
CA GLY A 61 3.61 2.83 15.71
C GLY A 61 3.89 3.22 17.16
N LEU A 62 4.78 4.19 17.38
CA LEU A 62 5.06 4.75 18.71
C LEU A 62 3.81 5.37 19.33
N ALA A 63 3.04 6.14 18.56
CA ALA A 63 1.81 6.78 19.04
C ALA A 63 0.75 5.74 19.46
N LEU A 64 0.61 4.62 18.73
CA LEU A 64 -0.29 3.53 19.11
C LEU A 64 0.15 2.82 20.40
N ILE A 65 1.45 2.58 20.58
CA ILE A 65 1.99 2.00 21.82
C ILE A 65 1.67 2.94 22.99
N VAL A 66 1.95 4.23 22.83
CA VAL A 66 1.67 5.26 23.85
C VAL A 66 0.18 5.31 24.17
N ALA A 67 -0.71 5.26 23.16
CA ALA A 67 -2.15 5.20 23.36
C ALA A 67 -2.58 3.95 24.16
N GLY A 68 -1.99 2.79 23.87
CA GLY A 68 -2.25 1.56 24.62
C GLY A 68 -1.82 1.65 26.09
N LEU A 69 -0.66 2.27 26.36
CA LEU A 69 -0.20 2.57 27.72
C LEU A 69 -1.15 3.56 28.43
N PHE A 70 -1.61 4.60 27.74
CA PHE A 70 -2.59 5.54 28.30
C PHE A 70 -3.89 4.85 28.72
N LEU A 71 -4.39 3.87 27.94
CA LEU A 71 -5.56 3.07 28.34
C LEU A 71 -5.31 2.23 29.60
N TRP A 72 -4.08 1.78 29.84
CA TRP A 72 -3.72 1.07 31.07
C TRP A 72 -3.55 1.97 32.28
N PHE A 73 -3.02 3.19 32.13
CA PHE A 73 -2.72 4.07 33.27
C PHE A 73 -3.79 5.13 33.54
N LEU A 74 -4.50 5.62 32.53
CA LEU A 74 -5.49 6.71 32.61
C LEU A 74 -6.82 6.32 31.94
N PRO A 75 -7.62 5.41 32.54
CA PRO A 75 -8.90 4.98 31.96
C PRO A 75 -9.95 6.10 31.84
N HIS A 76 -9.77 7.23 32.55
CA HIS A 76 -10.68 8.38 32.47
C HIS A 76 -10.62 9.11 31.11
N THR A 77 -9.48 9.07 30.41
CA THR A 77 -9.32 9.73 29.09
C THR A 77 -9.59 8.79 27.91
N ARG A 78 -10.16 7.60 28.16
CA ARG A 78 -10.33 6.53 27.16
C ARG A 78 -11.02 6.96 25.87
N HIS A 79 -12.02 7.84 25.93
CA HIS A 79 -12.77 8.24 24.73
C HIS A 79 -11.88 9.05 23.78
N TYR A 80 -11.15 10.04 24.32
CA TYR A 80 -10.18 10.81 23.55
C TYR A 80 -9.04 9.94 23.03
N VAL A 81 -8.45 9.10 23.88
CA VAL A 81 -7.34 8.22 23.50
C VAL A 81 -7.75 7.23 22.40
N SER A 82 -8.94 6.63 22.53
CA SER A 82 -9.43 5.64 21.56
C SER A 82 -9.78 6.25 20.21
N VAL A 83 -10.32 7.48 20.17
CA VAL A 83 -10.60 8.19 18.91
C VAL A 83 -9.29 8.54 18.20
N ASN A 84 -8.30 9.06 18.91
CA ASN A 84 -6.99 9.37 18.32
C ASN A 84 -6.29 8.10 17.83
N ALA A 85 -6.33 7.02 18.60
CA ALA A 85 -5.78 5.73 18.20
C ALA A 85 -6.48 5.18 16.95
N LEU A 86 -7.80 5.33 16.83
CA LEU A 86 -8.56 4.94 15.64
C LEU A 86 -8.11 5.74 14.41
N LEU A 87 -8.00 7.06 14.54
CA LEU A 87 -7.52 7.94 13.46
C LEU A 87 -6.10 7.58 13.03
N LEU A 88 -5.19 7.34 13.97
CA LEU A 88 -3.82 6.92 13.70
C LEU A 88 -3.78 5.55 13.02
N SER A 89 -4.64 4.62 13.42
CA SER A 89 -4.75 3.30 12.80
C SER A 89 -5.18 3.41 11.33
N VAL A 90 -6.19 4.23 11.02
CA VAL A 90 -6.62 4.46 9.63
C VAL A 90 -5.56 5.24 8.84
N LEU A 91 -4.95 6.25 9.46
CA LEU A 91 -3.89 7.03 8.85
C LEU A 91 -2.67 6.16 8.48
N SER A 92 -2.39 5.11 9.25
CA SER A 92 -1.31 4.17 8.97
C SER A 92 -1.43 3.53 7.58
N PHE A 93 -2.65 3.26 7.12
CA PHE A 93 -2.89 2.65 5.81
C PHE A 93 -2.56 3.61 4.66
N VAL A 94 -2.97 4.87 4.80
CA VAL A 94 -2.74 5.91 3.79
C VAL A 94 -1.27 6.32 3.78
N ALA A 95 -0.69 6.54 4.95
CA ALA A 95 0.69 7.01 5.09
C ALA A 95 1.74 5.99 4.61
N THR A 96 1.39 4.70 4.57
CA THR A 96 2.33 3.62 4.20
C THR A 96 2.10 3.03 2.81
N ASN A 97 1.24 3.63 1.98
CA ASN A 97 0.99 3.22 0.59
C ASN A 97 0.63 1.72 0.45
N LEU A 98 -0.57 1.34 0.92
CA LEU A 98 -1.13 -0.02 0.83
C LEU A 98 -0.39 -1.10 1.64
N GLY A 99 -0.17 -0.84 2.93
CA GLY A 99 -0.61 -1.80 3.94
C GLY A 99 0.25 -3.05 4.14
N GLY A 100 1.56 -2.90 4.32
CA GLY A 100 2.39 -3.95 4.94
C GLY A 100 1.96 -4.34 6.37
N PHE A 101 1.00 -3.61 6.95
CA PHE A 101 0.59 -3.71 8.35
C PHE A 101 -0.93 -3.82 8.48
N LEU A 102 -1.60 -4.58 7.59
CA LEU A 102 -3.04 -4.84 7.74
C LEU A 102 -3.38 -5.43 9.10
N VAL A 103 -2.47 -6.25 9.65
CA VAL A 103 -2.63 -6.81 10.99
C VAL A 103 -2.45 -5.71 12.04
N GLY A 104 -1.41 -4.88 11.95
CA GLY A 104 -1.21 -3.73 12.85
C GLY A 104 -2.37 -2.72 12.85
N MET A 105 -2.88 -2.39 11.66
CA MET A 105 -4.07 -1.56 11.47
C MET A 105 -5.31 -2.23 12.08
N GLY A 106 -5.52 -3.52 11.81
CA GLY A 106 -6.67 -4.27 12.32
C GLY A 106 -6.65 -4.38 13.84
N LEU A 107 -5.47 -4.64 14.42
CA LEU A 107 -5.22 -4.63 15.86
C LEU A 107 -5.50 -3.25 16.46
N GLY A 108 -5.05 -2.17 15.81
CA GLY A 108 -5.30 -0.82 16.30
C GLY A 108 -6.76 -0.39 16.22
N ILE A 109 -7.50 -0.77 15.16
CA ILE A 109 -8.95 -0.53 15.04
C ILE A 109 -9.70 -1.32 16.12
N ALA A 110 -9.41 -2.62 16.27
CA ALA A 110 -10.04 -3.46 17.27
C ALA A 110 -9.74 -2.98 18.71
N GLY A 111 -8.49 -2.60 18.98
CA GLY A 111 -8.06 -2.04 20.25
C GLY A 111 -8.77 -0.73 20.56
N SER A 112 -8.89 0.16 19.58
CA SER A 112 -9.59 1.44 19.72
C SER A 112 -11.09 1.26 19.97
N ALA A 113 -11.76 0.37 19.22
CA ALA A 113 -13.17 0.08 19.42
C ALA A 113 -13.45 -0.50 20.81
N MET A 114 -12.60 -1.43 21.29
CA MET A 114 -12.71 -1.96 22.64
C MET A 114 -12.42 -0.91 23.71
N GLY A 115 -11.44 -0.02 23.50
CA GLY A 115 -11.13 1.06 24.43
C GLY A 115 -12.26 2.07 24.55
N PHE A 116 -12.93 2.36 23.44
CA PHE A 116 -14.06 3.28 23.38
C PHE A 116 -15.32 2.70 24.02
N ALA A 117 -15.61 1.41 23.77
CA ALA A 117 -16.79 0.72 24.28
C ALA A 117 -16.66 0.27 25.75
N TRP A 118 -15.44 0.22 26.28
CA TRP A 118 -15.21 -0.23 27.65
C TRP A 118 -15.87 0.73 28.65
N THR A 119 -16.65 0.20 29.59
CA THR A 119 -17.25 0.94 30.71
C THR A 119 -16.78 0.35 32.03
N PRO A 120 -16.62 1.17 33.10
CA PRO A 120 -16.24 0.64 34.39
C PRO A 120 -17.39 -0.26 34.88
N ALA A 121 -17.06 -1.46 35.37
CA ALA A 121 -18.06 -2.32 35.97
C ALA A 121 -18.69 -1.58 37.16
N ARG A 122 -19.99 -1.24 37.06
CA ARG A 122 -20.75 -0.76 38.20
C ARG A 122 -20.84 -1.90 39.21
N GLU A 123 -20.53 -1.61 40.47
CA GLU A 123 -20.83 -2.55 41.55
C GLU A 123 -22.34 -2.81 41.54
N PRO A 124 -22.77 -4.08 41.63
CA PRO A 124 -24.18 -4.39 41.72
C PRO A 124 -24.71 -3.79 43.02
N GLU A 125 -25.52 -2.74 42.90
CA GLU A 125 -26.36 -2.29 43.99
C GLU A 125 -27.29 -3.47 44.36
N PRO A 126 -27.49 -3.81 45.64
CA PRO A 126 -28.38 -4.89 46.04
C PRO A 126 -29.84 -4.47 45.81
N GLY A 127 -30.29 -4.56 44.56
CA GLY A 127 -31.67 -4.37 44.13
C GLY A 127 -32.31 -5.70 43.69
N PRO A 128 -33.65 -5.82 43.71
CA PRO A 128 -34.36 -7.05 43.36
C PRO A 128 -34.01 -7.52 41.94
N PRO A 129 -34.06 -8.83 41.65
CA PRO A 129 -33.64 -9.38 40.37
C PRO A 129 -34.53 -8.86 39.24
N GLU A 130 -34.02 -7.93 38.43
CA GLU A 130 -34.66 -7.55 37.17
C GLU A 130 -34.59 -8.71 36.16
N PRO A 131 -35.64 -8.91 35.34
CA PRO A 131 -35.64 -9.93 34.29
C PRO A 131 -34.53 -9.64 33.28
N ARG A 132 -33.57 -10.57 33.16
CA ARG A 132 -32.57 -10.53 32.10
C ARG A 132 -33.23 -10.79 30.75
N ASP A 133 -33.49 -9.73 30.00
CA ASP A 133 -33.84 -9.81 28.57
C ASP A 133 -32.59 -10.15 27.74
N GLY A 134 -32.20 -11.43 27.79
CA GLY A 134 -30.97 -11.97 27.24
C GLY A 134 -31.03 -12.38 25.76
N ARG A 135 -31.89 -11.77 24.93
CA ARG A 135 -32.11 -12.25 23.54
C ARG A 135 -31.86 -11.25 22.41
N GLY A 136 -31.72 -9.95 22.68
CA GLY A 136 -31.61 -8.93 21.62
C GLY A 136 -30.19 -8.55 21.16
N THR A 137 -29.17 -8.68 22.02
CA THR A 137 -27.86 -8.04 21.77
C THR A 137 -26.80 -8.95 21.15
N ARG A 138 -26.96 -10.28 21.25
CA ARG A 138 -25.96 -11.25 20.75
C ARG A 138 -26.00 -11.44 19.22
N THR A 139 -27.14 -11.17 18.59
CA THR A 139 -27.31 -11.27 17.14
C THR A 139 -26.67 -10.09 16.40
N LEU A 140 -26.64 -8.89 17.00
CA LEU A 140 -26.02 -7.70 16.42
C LEU A 140 -24.48 -7.70 16.53
N ALA A 141 -23.92 -8.26 17.61
CA ALA A 141 -22.47 -8.36 17.81
C ALA A 141 -21.79 -9.37 16.86
N ALA A 142 -22.53 -10.39 16.39
CA ALA A 142 -22.03 -11.35 15.40
C ALA A 142 -22.29 -10.93 13.95
N ALA A 143 -23.31 -10.09 13.70
CA ALA A 143 -23.66 -9.64 12.36
C ALA A 143 -22.87 -8.41 11.90
N LEU A 144 -22.35 -7.58 12.82
CA LEU A 144 -21.60 -6.37 12.47
C LEU A 144 -20.26 -6.62 11.72
N PRO A 145 -19.43 -7.63 12.05
CA PRO A 145 -18.22 -7.91 11.26
C PRO A 145 -18.56 -8.42 9.85
N VAL A 146 -19.66 -9.17 9.69
CA VAL A 146 -20.14 -9.65 8.39
C VAL A 146 -20.77 -8.51 7.58
N ALA A 147 -21.54 -7.63 8.21
CA ALA A 147 -22.11 -6.44 7.58
C ALA A 147 -21.04 -5.40 7.22
N LEU A 148 -19.95 -5.29 8.00
CA LEU A 148 -18.81 -4.43 7.67
C LEU A 148 -17.96 -5.02 6.53
N LEU A 149 -17.77 -6.35 6.50
CA LEU A 149 -17.15 -7.06 5.36
C LEU A 149 -18.00 -6.96 4.08
N LEU A 150 -19.33 -6.99 4.18
CA LEU A 150 -20.23 -6.79 3.04
C LEU A 150 -20.34 -5.31 2.62
N ALA A 151 -20.23 -4.36 3.55
CA ALA A 151 -20.18 -2.92 3.24
C ALA A 151 -18.83 -2.49 2.63
N LEU A 152 -17.74 -3.19 2.95
CA LEU A 152 -16.44 -3.05 2.29
C LEU A 152 -16.37 -3.84 0.97
N GLY A 153 -17.09 -4.95 0.84
CA GLY A 153 -17.26 -5.68 -0.43
C GLY A 153 -18.17 -4.98 -1.44
N GLY A 154 -19.16 -4.20 -0.96
CA GLY A 154 -20.10 -3.43 -1.78
C GLY A 154 -19.61 -2.05 -2.21
N ARG A 155 -18.41 -1.64 -1.78
CA ARG A 155 -17.68 -0.49 -2.31
C ARG A 155 -16.29 -0.86 -2.83
N ALA A 156 -16.13 -2.10 -3.30
CA ALA A 156 -15.47 -2.25 -4.58
C ALA A 156 -16.36 -1.53 -5.58
N GLY A 157 -16.13 -0.23 -5.72
CA GLY A 157 -16.55 0.45 -6.93
C GLY A 157 -16.09 -0.46 -8.05
N VAL A 158 -17.05 -1.01 -8.77
CA VAL A 158 -16.86 -1.19 -10.19
C VAL A 158 -16.59 0.25 -10.66
N GLU A 159 -15.34 0.68 -10.51
CA GLU A 159 -14.71 1.42 -11.58
C GLU A 159 -14.94 0.49 -12.76
N ARG A 160 -16.07 0.75 -13.43
CA ARG A 160 -16.17 0.50 -14.84
C ARG A 160 -14.85 1.06 -15.31
N ALA A 161 -13.93 0.18 -15.68
CA ALA A 161 -12.87 0.54 -16.57
C ALA A 161 -13.61 1.36 -17.61
N VAL A 162 -13.40 2.68 -17.56
CA VAL A 162 -13.80 3.53 -18.66
C VAL A 162 -12.92 2.92 -19.74
N VAL A 163 -13.53 2.04 -20.53
CA VAL A 163 -13.06 1.69 -21.85
C VAL A 163 -13.23 3.02 -22.56
N GLU A 164 -12.29 3.91 -22.30
CA GLU A 164 -12.14 5.12 -23.05
C GLU A 164 -11.89 4.61 -24.44
N ARG A 165 -12.92 4.83 -25.24
CA ARG A 165 -12.94 4.49 -26.64
C ARG A 165 -11.64 5.06 -27.18
N ALA A 166 -10.76 4.17 -27.65
CA ALA A 166 -9.50 4.57 -28.23
C ALA A 166 -9.75 5.77 -29.14
N PRO A 167 -8.95 6.85 -29.05
CA PRO A 167 -9.08 7.95 -29.98
C PRO A 167 -9.15 7.36 -31.39
N GLY A 168 -10.20 7.73 -32.13
CA GLY A 168 -10.32 7.39 -33.54
C GLY A 168 -9.04 7.80 -34.28
N PRO A 169 -8.78 7.23 -35.46
CA PRO A 169 -7.46 7.16 -36.08
C PRO A 169 -6.89 8.55 -36.41
N GLY A 170 -6.27 9.19 -35.43
CA GLY A 170 -5.17 10.12 -35.61
C GLY A 170 -3.90 9.28 -35.54
N ALA A 171 -3.46 8.79 -36.69
CA ALA A 171 -2.33 7.88 -36.81
C ALA A 171 -1.04 8.55 -36.29
N VAL A 172 -0.74 8.36 -35.01
CA VAL A 172 0.60 8.55 -34.48
C VAL A 172 1.42 7.38 -35.02
N ALA A 173 2.18 7.63 -36.07
CA ALA A 173 2.97 6.62 -36.75
C ALA A 173 4.14 6.18 -35.86
N VAL A 174 4.07 4.93 -35.38
CA VAL A 174 5.20 4.30 -34.68
C VAL A 174 6.38 4.16 -35.66
N PRO A 175 7.60 4.58 -35.27
CA PRO A 175 8.80 4.44 -36.10
C PRO A 175 9.05 2.99 -36.53
N ARG A 176 9.68 2.79 -37.69
CA ARG A 176 10.00 1.44 -38.21
C ARG A 176 10.92 0.64 -37.28
N VAL A 177 11.84 1.32 -36.61
CA VAL A 177 12.71 0.74 -35.58
C VAL A 177 12.29 1.34 -34.24
N PRO A 178 11.76 0.54 -33.31
CA PRO A 178 11.35 1.06 -32.01
C PRO A 178 12.58 1.58 -31.24
N PRO A 179 12.52 2.80 -30.68
CA PRO A 179 13.58 3.31 -29.83
C PRO A 179 13.81 2.38 -28.63
N THR A 180 15.08 2.19 -28.28
CA THR A 180 15.45 1.47 -27.07
C THR A 180 15.69 2.47 -25.96
N VAL A 181 14.99 2.25 -24.85
CA VAL A 181 15.11 3.02 -23.62
C VAL A 181 15.81 2.18 -22.57
N THR A 182 16.83 2.75 -21.95
CA THR A 182 17.50 2.16 -20.79
C THR A 182 17.46 3.13 -19.63
N THR A 183 17.20 2.62 -18.43
CA THR A 183 17.19 3.41 -17.18
C THR A 183 17.70 2.57 -16.04
N THR A 184 18.39 3.20 -15.09
CA THR A 184 18.93 2.52 -13.90
C THR A 184 17.84 2.18 -12.91
N LEU A 185 16.83 3.05 -12.79
CA LEU A 185 15.70 2.93 -11.90
C LEU A 185 14.40 3.32 -12.62
N PHE A 186 13.40 2.44 -12.57
CA PHE A 186 12.05 2.69 -13.03
C PHE A 186 11.08 2.60 -11.85
N ALA A 187 10.41 3.71 -11.55
CA ALA A 187 9.54 3.90 -10.40
C ALA A 187 8.10 4.24 -10.84
N PRO A 188 7.26 3.24 -11.17
CA PRO A 188 5.87 3.48 -11.54
C PRO A 188 4.97 3.65 -10.31
N ASN A 189 3.93 4.48 -10.44
CA ASN A 189 2.85 4.62 -9.46
C ASN A 189 1.51 4.20 -10.08
N GLY A 190 0.81 3.26 -9.45
CA GLY A 190 -0.50 2.79 -9.91
C GLY A 190 -0.40 1.87 -11.14
N PHE A 191 0.46 0.85 -11.06
CA PHE A 191 0.75 -0.05 -12.15
C PHE A 191 -0.45 -0.93 -12.54
N LEU A 192 -0.95 -0.78 -13.78
CA LEU A 192 -1.95 -1.65 -14.39
C LEU A 192 -1.46 -2.17 -15.74
N LEU A 193 -1.37 -3.49 -15.86
CA LEU A 193 -1.20 -4.14 -17.17
C LEU A 193 -2.53 -4.03 -17.92
N ALA A 194 -2.60 -3.12 -18.89
CA ALA A 194 -3.82 -2.88 -19.68
C ALA A 194 -4.02 -3.94 -20.79
N GLY A 195 -3.07 -4.86 -20.95
CA GLY A 195 -3.12 -5.99 -21.88
C GLY A 195 -2.21 -5.82 -23.09
N VAL A 196 -2.53 -6.56 -24.16
CA VAL A 196 -1.77 -6.55 -25.41
C VAL A 196 -2.65 -6.00 -26.52
N ARG A 197 -2.12 -5.07 -27.32
CA ARG A 197 -2.80 -4.45 -28.45
C ARG A 197 -1.94 -4.49 -29.70
N THR A 198 -2.57 -4.39 -30.86
CA THR A 198 -1.87 -4.25 -32.14
C THR A 198 -1.97 -2.81 -32.61
N VAL A 199 -0.83 -2.15 -32.84
CA VAL A 199 -0.74 -0.75 -33.25
C VAL A 199 -0.19 -0.68 -34.67
N PRO A 200 -0.74 0.18 -35.55
CA PRO A 200 -0.20 0.38 -36.90
C PRO A 200 1.19 1.05 -36.84
N SER A 201 2.17 0.51 -37.56
CA SER A 201 3.49 1.13 -37.75
C SER A 201 3.82 1.28 -39.23
N ALA A 202 4.82 2.10 -39.55
CA ALA A 202 5.32 2.30 -40.91
C ALA A 202 5.93 1.03 -41.56
N GLY A 203 6.16 -0.04 -40.78
CA GLY A 203 6.64 -1.35 -41.25
C GLY A 203 5.57 -2.46 -41.21
N GLY A 204 4.32 -2.13 -40.88
CA GLY A 204 3.23 -3.09 -40.67
C GLY A 204 2.69 -3.09 -39.23
N PRO A 205 1.59 -3.79 -38.94
CA PRO A 205 1.03 -3.85 -37.59
C PRO A 205 1.98 -4.53 -36.61
N VAL A 206 2.23 -3.90 -35.46
CA VAL A 206 3.11 -4.43 -34.40
C VAL A 206 2.30 -4.73 -33.15
N LYS A 207 2.52 -5.92 -32.57
CA LYS A 207 1.92 -6.34 -31.31
C LYS A 207 2.71 -5.73 -30.15
N VAL A 208 2.04 -4.96 -29.31
CA VAL A 208 2.63 -4.22 -28.20
C VAL A 208 1.91 -4.53 -26.90
N MET A 209 2.67 -4.62 -25.82
CA MET A 209 2.17 -4.66 -24.46
C MET A 209 1.88 -3.23 -23.99
N VAL A 210 0.72 -3.02 -23.38
CA VAL A 210 0.26 -1.72 -22.92
C VAL A 210 0.31 -1.68 -21.40
N LEU A 211 1.10 -0.75 -20.88
CA LEU A 211 1.24 -0.50 -19.45
C LEU A 211 0.66 0.87 -19.16
N ARG A 212 -0.32 0.93 -18.25
CA ARG A 212 -0.96 2.17 -17.82
C ARG A 212 -0.59 2.45 -16.38
N MET A 213 -0.30 3.72 -16.07
CA MET A 213 0.10 4.16 -14.74
C MET A 213 -0.28 5.64 -14.53
N ALA A 214 -0.34 6.06 -13.27
CA ALA A 214 -0.66 7.45 -12.89
C ALA A 214 0.57 8.36 -12.93
N SER A 215 1.75 7.79 -12.68
CA SER A 215 3.03 8.46 -12.88
C SER A 215 4.16 7.45 -13.00
N ALA A 216 5.29 7.91 -13.55
CA ALA A 216 6.52 7.15 -13.62
C ALA A 216 7.72 8.09 -13.45
N SER A 217 8.64 7.74 -12.55
CA SER A 217 9.94 8.41 -12.41
C SER A 217 11.05 7.50 -12.90
N LEU A 218 11.95 8.03 -13.72
CA LEU A 218 13.09 7.33 -14.29
C LEU A 218 14.39 8.05 -13.94
N THR A 219 15.44 7.28 -13.65
CA THR A 219 16.79 7.80 -13.37
C THR A 219 17.78 7.32 -14.43
N ASP A 220 18.73 8.17 -14.79
CA ASP A 220 19.71 7.91 -15.87
C ASP A 220 19.01 7.45 -17.16
N TYR A 221 17.99 8.20 -17.57
CA TYR A 221 17.22 7.89 -18.77
C TYR A 221 18.11 8.03 -19.99
N ARG A 222 18.16 7.00 -20.84
CA ARG A 222 18.78 7.06 -22.15
C ARG A 222 17.86 6.44 -23.18
N LEU A 223 17.59 7.19 -24.24
CA LEU A 223 16.88 6.74 -25.42
C LEU A 223 17.84 6.76 -26.59
N ARG A 224 17.91 5.64 -27.33
CA ARG A 224 18.63 5.55 -28.59
C ARG A 224 17.63 5.19 -29.68
N THR A 225 17.69 5.93 -30.78
CA THR A 225 16.82 5.73 -31.94
C THR A 225 17.63 5.84 -33.21
N HIS A 226 17.19 5.14 -34.25
CA HIS A 226 17.83 5.15 -35.56
C HIS A 226 16.83 5.66 -36.58
N ASP A 227 17.15 6.76 -37.23
CA ASP A 227 16.27 7.45 -38.19
C ASP A 227 16.70 7.20 -39.64
N GLY A 228 17.25 6.02 -39.94
CA GLY A 228 17.65 5.61 -41.29
C GLY A 228 18.84 6.38 -41.88
N HIS A 229 19.23 7.52 -41.30
CA HIS A 229 20.35 8.36 -41.74
C HIS A 229 21.43 8.55 -40.65
N GLY A 230 21.11 8.36 -39.37
CA GLY A 230 22.07 8.42 -38.28
C GLY A 230 21.56 7.77 -36.99
N GLU A 231 22.37 7.79 -35.94
CA GLU A 231 21.92 7.42 -34.59
C GLU A 231 21.66 8.69 -33.78
N LEU A 232 20.46 8.80 -33.23
CA LEU A 232 20.08 9.88 -32.33
C LEU A 232 20.01 9.30 -30.91
N ALA A 233 20.71 9.96 -29.98
CA ALA A 233 20.67 9.62 -28.57
C ALA A 233 20.14 10.80 -27.76
N LEU A 234 19.24 10.50 -26.83
CA LEU A 234 18.71 11.45 -25.87
C LEU A 234 18.98 10.89 -24.48
N SER A 235 19.56 11.70 -23.59
CA SER A 235 19.78 11.29 -22.21
C SER A 235 19.31 12.35 -21.23
N ALA A 236 18.81 11.93 -20.07
CA ALA A 236 18.43 12.81 -18.98
C ALA A 236 18.81 12.17 -17.65
N ASP A 237 19.21 12.98 -16.68
CA ASP A 237 19.54 12.51 -15.33
C ASP A 237 18.27 12.00 -14.63
N THR A 238 17.17 12.73 -14.81
CA THR A 238 15.83 12.34 -14.34
C THR A 238 14.79 12.56 -15.42
N LEU A 239 13.78 11.70 -15.46
CA LEU A 239 12.61 11.85 -16.32
C LEU A 239 11.35 11.49 -15.54
N ASP A 240 10.52 12.49 -15.27
CA ASP A 240 9.27 12.34 -14.54
C ASP A 240 8.09 12.49 -15.50
N LEU A 241 7.26 11.46 -15.57
CA LEU A 241 6.00 11.44 -16.32
C LEU A 241 4.85 11.45 -15.32
N SER A 242 3.88 12.33 -15.54
CA SER A 242 2.70 12.45 -14.67
C SER A 242 1.42 12.60 -15.47
N GLY A 243 0.32 12.07 -14.92
CA GLY A 243 -1.01 12.10 -15.53
C GLY A 243 -1.40 10.74 -16.10
N GLU A 244 -2.10 10.71 -17.24
CA GLU A 244 -2.44 9.45 -17.93
C GLU A 244 -1.24 8.88 -18.70
N VAL A 245 -0.32 8.24 -17.97
CA VAL A 245 0.89 7.65 -18.57
C VAL A 245 0.57 6.29 -19.18
N THR A 246 0.73 6.17 -20.49
CA THR A 246 0.59 4.90 -21.22
C THR A 246 1.86 4.60 -22.01
N LEU A 247 2.48 3.45 -21.70
CA LEU A 247 3.65 2.93 -22.39
C LEU A 247 3.25 1.76 -23.29
N TYR A 248 3.58 1.88 -24.57
CA TYR A 248 3.42 0.81 -25.56
C TYR A 248 4.78 0.18 -25.83
N LEU A 249 4.98 -1.05 -25.38
CA LEU A 249 6.28 -1.71 -25.38
C LEU A 249 6.25 -3.03 -26.16
N THR A 250 7.26 -3.32 -26.96
CA THR A 250 7.44 -4.64 -27.62
C THR A 250 8.22 -5.61 -26.73
N ARG A 251 9.08 -5.08 -25.87
CA ARG A 251 9.85 -5.82 -24.88
C ARG A 251 10.09 -4.94 -23.67
N PHE A 252 9.94 -5.51 -22.49
CA PHE A 252 10.24 -4.85 -21.23
C PHE A 252 11.04 -5.81 -20.34
N SER A 253 12.24 -5.42 -19.96
CA SER A 253 13.11 -6.22 -19.09
C SER A 253 13.57 -5.38 -17.92
N GLY A 254 13.62 -5.97 -16.73
CA GLY A 254 14.05 -5.29 -15.52
C GLY A 254 14.20 -6.25 -14.36
N CYS A 255 14.93 -5.83 -13.34
CA CYS A 255 15.14 -6.61 -12.13
C CYS A 255 14.33 -6.03 -10.97
N LEU A 256 13.36 -6.80 -10.47
CA LEU A 256 12.62 -6.50 -9.26
C LEU A 256 13.57 -6.59 -8.07
N GLU A 257 13.71 -5.48 -7.33
CA GLU A 257 14.59 -5.37 -6.16
C GLU A 257 16.06 -5.76 -6.42
N GLY A 258 16.48 -5.75 -7.70
CA GLY A 258 17.82 -6.17 -8.12
C GLY A 258 18.09 -7.68 -8.11
N VAL A 259 17.17 -8.49 -7.58
CA VAL A 259 17.33 -9.94 -7.39
C VAL A 259 16.64 -10.76 -8.46
N LEU A 260 15.38 -10.43 -8.80
CA LEU A 260 14.59 -11.20 -9.75
C LEU A 260 14.46 -10.45 -11.08
N CYS A 261 15.27 -10.83 -12.06
CA CYS A 261 15.23 -10.26 -13.40
C CYS A 261 14.16 -10.94 -14.25
N LEU A 262 13.17 -10.17 -14.67
CA LEU A 262 12.05 -10.63 -15.49
C LEU A 262 12.07 -9.91 -16.83
N THR A 263 11.76 -10.67 -17.87
CA THR A 263 11.59 -10.13 -19.22
C THR A 263 10.19 -10.47 -19.70
N PHE A 264 9.47 -9.42 -20.06
CA PHE A 264 8.09 -9.47 -20.50
C PHE A 264 8.00 -9.10 -21.98
N THR A 265 7.28 -9.93 -22.71
CA THR A 265 6.93 -9.69 -24.11
C THR A 265 5.43 -9.92 -24.29
N PRO A 266 4.82 -9.41 -25.37
CA PRO A 266 3.40 -9.59 -25.64
C PRO A 266 2.93 -11.06 -25.69
N ASP A 267 3.84 -12.01 -25.92
CA ASP A 267 3.55 -13.45 -25.99
C ASP A 267 3.86 -14.21 -24.69
N ARG A 268 4.60 -13.58 -23.76
CA ARG A 268 4.96 -14.15 -22.46
C ARG A 268 4.58 -13.18 -21.34
N LEU A 269 3.28 -13.02 -21.14
CA LEU A 269 2.75 -12.28 -20.00
C LEU A 269 2.84 -13.15 -18.73
N PRO A 270 3.10 -12.55 -17.56
CA PRO A 270 3.08 -13.28 -16.30
C PRO A 270 1.64 -13.71 -16.01
N VAL A 271 1.44 -15.02 -15.87
CA VAL A 271 0.19 -15.61 -15.38
C VAL A 271 0.50 -16.18 -13.98
N PRO A 272 -0.17 -15.75 -12.90
CA PRO A 272 -1.23 -14.73 -12.82
C PRO A 272 -0.71 -13.27 -12.91
N PRO A 273 -1.51 -12.32 -13.42
CA PRO A 273 -1.12 -10.92 -13.67
C PRO A 273 -1.14 -10.06 -12.40
N VAL A 274 -0.62 -10.58 -11.29
CA VAL A 274 -0.49 -9.82 -10.04
C VAL A 274 0.91 -9.25 -9.97
N VAL A 275 1.13 -8.13 -10.66
CA VAL A 275 2.33 -7.31 -10.43
C VAL A 275 2.02 -6.44 -9.21
N PRO A 276 2.83 -6.50 -8.13
CA PRO A 276 2.59 -5.69 -6.95
C PRO A 276 2.56 -4.19 -7.33
N PRO A 277 1.67 -3.39 -6.74
CA PRO A 277 1.41 -2.00 -7.17
C PRO A 277 2.61 -1.05 -7.06
N PHE A 278 3.66 -1.43 -6.31
CA PHE A 278 4.89 -0.67 -6.15
C PHE A 278 6.08 -1.63 -6.21
N VAL A 279 6.55 -1.92 -7.42
CA VAL A 279 7.88 -2.50 -7.56
C VAL A 279 8.73 -1.60 -8.42
N PHE A 280 9.73 -1.01 -7.78
CA PHE A 280 10.80 -0.32 -8.47
C PHE A 280 11.62 -1.39 -9.21
N MET A 281 11.83 -1.18 -10.49
CA MET A 281 12.70 -2.05 -11.27
C MET A 281 14.04 -1.37 -11.47
N THR A 282 15.10 -2.15 -11.35
CA THR A 282 16.46 -1.72 -11.63
C THR A 282 16.94 -2.31 -12.94
N ARG A 283 17.94 -1.67 -13.57
CA ARG A 283 18.55 -2.12 -14.83
C ARG A 283 17.48 -2.39 -15.89
N VAL A 284 16.61 -1.41 -16.09
CA VAL A 284 15.47 -1.55 -16.99
C VAL A 284 15.91 -1.26 -18.42
N SER A 285 15.49 -2.15 -19.32
CA SER A 285 15.62 -2.00 -20.75
C SER A 285 14.26 -2.23 -21.38
N ALA A 286 13.77 -1.25 -22.13
CA ALA A 286 12.47 -1.28 -22.77
C ALA A 286 12.63 -0.94 -24.26
N GLU A 287 12.03 -1.76 -25.12
CA GLU A 287 11.84 -1.42 -26.52
C GLU A 287 10.47 -0.76 -26.64
N GLN A 288 10.48 0.55 -26.88
CA GLN A 288 9.34 1.41 -26.74
C GLN A 288 8.78 1.79 -28.11
N ALA A 289 7.54 1.41 -28.38
CA ALA A 289 6.85 1.78 -29.61
C ALA A 289 6.24 3.20 -29.52
N LEU A 290 5.67 3.54 -28.37
CA LEU A 290 5.02 4.84 -28.14
C LEU A 290 4.92 5.15 -26.63
N VAL A 291 4.96 6.45 -26.29
CA VAL A 291 4.66 6.99 -24.97
C VAL A 291 3.61 8.07 -25.09
N THR A 292 2.63 8.03 -24.20
CA THR A 292 1.69 9.14 -24.00
C THR A 292 1.64 9.51 -22.52
N SER A 293 1.55 10.79 -22.22
CA SER A 293 1.44 11.34 -20.87
C SER A 293 0.98 12.80 -20.95
N ASP A 294 0.37 13.30 -19.88
CA ASP A 294 -0.07 14.71 -19.82
C ASP A 294 1.09 15.68 -19.62
N SER A 295 2.12 15.26 -18.88
CA SER A 295 3.33 16.06 -18.66
C SER A 295 4.58 15.19 -18.61
N ILE A 296 5.68 15.73 -19.15
CA ILE A 296 7.01 15.15 -19.12
C ILE A 296 7.97 16.22 -18.63
N VAL A 297 8.67 15.95 -17.52
CA VAL A 297 9.69 16.82 -16.96
C VAL A 297 11.02 16.09 -17.02
N ALA A 298 12.00 16.66 -17.72
CA ALA A 298 13.34 16.08 -17.88
C ALA A 298 14.40 16.95 -17.19
N GLY A 299 15.14 16.36 -16.25
CA GLY A 299 16.31 16.98 -15.61
C GLY A 299 17.59 16.63 -16.35
N GLY A 300 18.44 17.62 -16.63
CA GLY A 300 19.77 17.37 -17.23
C GLY A 300 19.74 16.84 -18.66
N LEU A 301 18.72 17.23 -19.44
CA LEU A 301 18.52 16.75 -20.81
C LEU A 301 19.74 17.04 -21.72
N ARG A 302 20.21 16.02 -22.44
CA ARG A 302 21.23 16.09 -23.48
C ARG A 302 20.74 15.39 -24.74
N LEU A 303 21.10 15.96 -25.88
CA LEU A 303 20.78 15.44 -27.21
C LEU A 303 22.10 15.25 -27.97
N GLU A 304 22.31 14.06 -28.50
CA GLU A 304 23.49 13.66 -29.26
C GLU A 304 23.03 13.08 -30.60
N ALA A 305 23.75 13.43 -31.66
CA ALA A 305 23.51 12.91 -33.01
C ALA A 305 24.85 12.50 -33.60
N SER A 306 24.92 11.29 -34.17
CA SER A 306 26.11 10.74 -34.83
C SER A 306 25.82 10.28 -36.24
#